data_AF-A0AAW4YLX5-F1
#
_entry.id   AF-A0AAW4YLX5-F1
#
_cell.length_a   1.000
_cell.length_b   1.000
_cell.length_c   1.000
_cell.angle_alpha   90.00
_cell.angle_beta   90.00
_cell.angle_gamma   90.00
#
_symmetry.space_group_name_H-M   'P 1'
#
loop_
_entity.id
_entity.type
_entity.pdbx_description
1 polymer ?
#
loop_
_entity_poly.entity_id
_entity_poly.type
_entity_poly.pdbx_seq_one_letter_code
_entity_poly.pdbx_strand_id
1 'polypeptide(L)'
;MAKNRRISNSLLTQDLMSLIKLLDKYHFTDDIMSKYPLENLLNIRQTGKLTDNVQIDDIAFKLKTDSWNTSPYVNDAVLTASLSYKYIENLENIEKDGLFSHYQLEFLLRGEGNDNKNHMFSWHLDREECIEGTFHHPLYHFHSGGHKIKDCDKGDLIIIGSPRLAHPPMDVFLMIHFIIENFFNKKTYSEQVSILENEEYQMIIEHAQKRVLDPYYSAIVNNQSSVGLYSAHNLCPLYY
;
A
#
# COMPACT_ATOMS: atom_id res chain seq x y z
N MET A 1 29.06 5.06 13.93
CA MET A 1 29.23 5.68 12.60
C MET A 1 27.96 5.43 11.80
N ALA A 2 27.04 6.40 11.76
CA ALA A 2 25.85 6.30 10.93
C ALA A 2 26.27 6.39 9.46
N LYS A 3 26.19 5.29 8.70
CA LYS A 3 26.28 5.36 7.24
C LYS A 3 25.11 6.23 6.79
N ASN A 4 25.39 7.25 6.00
CA ASN A 4 24.41 8.04 5.26
C ASN A 4 23.43 7.06 4.56
N ARG A 5 22.25 6.81 5.15
CA ARG A 5 21.21 5.96 4.56
C ARG A 5 20.54 6.76 3.46
N ARG A 6 21.14 6.82 2.27
CA ARG A 6 20.47 7.35 1.08
C ARG A 6 19.68 6.24 0.42
N ILE A 7 18.43 6.53 0.07
CA ILE A 7 17.64 5.64 -0.77
C ILE A 7 18.29 5.64 -2.16
N SER A 8 18.71 4.46 -2.59
CA SER A 8 19.39 4.29 -3.88
C SER A 8 18.38 4.43 -5.00
N ASN A 9 18.38 5.59 -5.67
CA ASN A 9 17.51 5.81 -6.83
C ASN A 9 17.83 4.87 -7.99
N SER A 10 19.10 4.47 -8.16
CA SER A 10 19.46 3.47 -9.17
C SER A 10 18.86 2.12 -8.86
N LEU A 11 18.89 1.68 -7.58
CA LEU A 11 18.27 0.43 -7.16
C LEU A 11 16.75 0.46 -7.34
N LEU A 12 16.07 1.53 -6.88
CA LEU A 12 14.61 1.68 -7.08
C LEU A 12 14.22 1.63 -8.56
N THR A 13 15.01 2.26 -9.42
CA THR A 13 14.76 2.28 -10.87
C THR A 13 14.96 0.88 -11.45
N GLN A 14 16.01 0.17 -11.03
CA GLN A 14 16.27 -1.21 -11.44
C GLN A 14 15.15 -2.15 -10.98
N ASP A 15 14.77 -2.10 -9.71
CA ASP A 15 13.69 -2.90 -9.13
C ASP A 15 12.36 -2.64 -9.87
N LEU A 16 12.05 -1.38 -10.21
CA LEU A 16 10.85 -1.04 -10.97
C LEU A 16 10.88 -1.58 -12.41
N MET A 17 12.03 -1.50 -13.08
CA MET A 17 12.23 -2.10 -14.41
C MET A 17 12.05 -3.61 -14.38
N SER A 18 12.64 -4.29 -13.40
CA SER A 18 12.53 -5.73 -13.22
C SER A 18 11.10 -6.14 -12.88
N LEU A 19 10.41 -5.40 -12.01
CA LEU A 19 9.01 -5.64 -11.68
C LEU A 19 8.13 -5.59 -12.94
N ILE A 20 8.24 -4.55 -13.76
CA ILE A 20 7.43 -4.42 -14.98
C ILE A 20 7.66 -5.62 -15.93
N LYS A 21 8.92 -6.05 -16.11
CA LYS A 21 9.24 -7.24 -16.92
C LYS A 21 8.66 -8.53 -16.34
N LEU A 22 8.67 -8.68 -15.02
CA LEU A 22 8.08 -9.84 -14.35
C LEU A 22 6.56 -9.83 -14.48
N LEU A 23 5.91 -8.67 -14.36
CA LEU A 23 4.48 -8.52 -14.62
C LEU A 23 4.13 -8.97 -16.04
N ASP A 24 4.94 -8.62 -17.05
CA ASP A 24 4.77 -9.14 -18.41
C ASP A 24 4.94 -10.67 -18.49
N LYS A 25 6.01 -11.20 -17.88
CA LYS A 25 6.33 -12.63 -17.87
C LYS A 25 5.23 -13.47 -17.24
N TYR A 26 4.58 -12.97 -16.19
CA TYR A 26 3.51 -13.65 -15.46
C TYR A 26 2.11 -13.21 -15.93
N HIS A 27 2.02 -12.68 -17.16
CA HIS A 27 0.77 -12.37 -17.84
C HIS A 27 -0.17 -11.45 -17.04
N PHE A 28 0.38 -10.41 -16.41
CA PHE A 28 -0.39 -9.23 -15.98
C PHE A 28 -0.66 -8.37 -17.21
N THR A 29 -1.59 -8.83 -18.03
CA THR A 29 -2.10 -8.18 -19.24
C THR A 29 -3.09 -7.05 -18.87
N ASP A 30 -3.46 -6.18 -19.81
CA ASP A 30 -4.33 -5.01 -19.54
C ASP A 30 -5.78 -5.39 -19.14
N ASP A 31 -6.18 -6.64 -19.36
CA ASP A 31 -7.42 -7.22 -18.83
C ASP A 31 -7.31 -7.65 -17.37
N ILE A 32 -6.12 -7.67 -16.77
CA ILE A 32 -5.87 -7.97 -15.35
C ILE A 32 -5.37 -6.73 -14.62
N MET A 33 -4.35 -6.05 -15.14
CA MET A 33 -3.70 -4.92 -14.47
C MET A 33 -3.25 -3.86 -15.47
N SER A 34 -3.59 -2.59 -15.21
CA SER A 34 -3.01 -1.47 -15.96
C SER A 34 -1.58 -1.19 -15.49
N LYS A 35 -0.60 -1.36 -16.38
CA LYS A 35 0.82 -1.10 -16.09
C LYS A 35 1.25 0.35 -16.34
N TYR A 36 0.44 1.11 -17.08
CA TYR A 36 0.75 2.49 -17.48
C TYR A 36 1.23 3.39 -16.31
N PRO A 37 0.64 3.37 -15.11
CA PRO A 37 1.13 4.20 -14.01
C PRO A 37 2.55 3.84 -13.56
N LEU A 38 2.93 2.55 -13.61
CA LEU A 38 4.28 2.09 -13.28
C LEU A 38 5.30 2.49 -14.36
N GLU A 39 4.92 2.36 -15.62
CA GLU A 39 5.74 2.79 -16.76
C GLU A 39 5.98 4.30 -16.73
N ASN A 40 4.94 5.08 -16.40
CA ASN A 40 5.08 6.53 -16.23
C ASN A 40 6.03 6.87 -15.07
N LEU A 41 5.90 6.21 -13.92
CA LEU A 41 6.82 6.38 -12.80
C LEU A 41 8.26 6.04 -13.20
N LEU A 42 8.46 4.96 -13.95
CA LEU A 42 9.76 4.57 -14.45
C LEU A 42 10.36 5.64 -15.38
N ASN A 43 9.56 6.15 -16.32
CA ASN A 43 9.98 7.21 -17.24
C ASN A 43 10.41 8.48 -16.48
N ILE A 44 9.63 8.91 -15.48
CA ILE A 44 9.97 10.06 -14.64
C ILE A 44 11.33 9.84 -13.96
N ARG A 45 11.55 8.66 -13.37
CA ARG A 45 12.81 8.31 -12.70
C ARG A 45 14.01 8.29 -13.67
N GLN A 46 13.82 7.76 -14.86
CA GLN A 46 14.87 7.70 -15.89
C GLN A 46 15.26 9.08 -16.44
N THR A 47 14.33 10.05 -16.46
CA THR A 47 14.61 11.42 -16.92
C THR A 47 15.47 12.24 -15.94
N GLY A 48 15.87 11.67 -14.80
CA GLY A 48 16.68 12.36 -13.81
C GLY A 48 15.92 13.41 -13.00
N LYS A 49 14.59 13.53 -13.19
CA LYS A 49 13.70 14.23 -12.27
C LYS A 49 13.58 13.40 -10.99
N LEU A 50 14.62 13.48 -10.16
CA LEU A 50 14.59 12.99 -8.79
C LEU A 50 13.42 13.69 -8.11
N THR A 51 12.41 12.92 -7.75
CA THR A 51 11.36 13.42 -6.87
C THR A 51 11.39 12.50 -5.68
N ASP A 52 11.77 13.05 -4.53
CA ASP A 52 11.55 12.41 -3.23
C ASP A 52 10.06 12.14 -2.99
N ASN A 53 9.21 12.71 -3.86
CA ASN A 53 7.78 12.52 -4.00
C ASN A 53 7.49 11.44 -5.04
N VAL A 54 6.80 10.37 -4.64
CA VAL A 54 6.22 9.39 -5.56
C VAL A 54 4.73 9.62 -5.62
N GLN A 55 4.19 9.68 -6.85
CA GLN A 55 2.76 9.72 -7.12
C GLN A 55 2.43 8.64 -8.14
N ILE A 56 1.48 7.79 -7.80
CA ILE A 56 0.89 6.77 -8.68
C ILE A 56 -0.61 6.91 -8.53
N ASP A 57 -1.28 7.22 -9.64
CA ASP A 57 -2.72 7.38 -9.67
C ASP A 57 -3.35 6.18 -10.36
N ASP A 58 -4.33 5.59 -9.68
CA ASP A 58 -5.30 4.64 -10.21
C ASP A 58 -4.72 3.41 -10.95
N ILE A 59 -3.77 2.68 -10.35
CA ILE A 59 -3.44 1.33 -10.84
C ILE A 59 -4.67 0.46 -10.66
N ALA A 60 -5.28 0.07 -11.78
CA ALA A 60 -6.49 -0.74 -11.80
C ALA A 60 -6.16 -2.24 -11.94
N PHE A 61 -6.77 -3.05 -11.09
CA PHE A 61 -6.75 -4.51 -11.12
C PHE A 61 -8.18 -5.02 -11.36
N LYS A 62 -8.38 -5.79 -12.42
CA LYS A 62 -9.67 -6.42 -12.74
C LYS A 62 -9.68 -7.83 -12.16
N LEU A 63 -10.61 -8.06 -11.23
CA LEU A 63 -10.58 -9.18 -10.32
C LEU A 63 -11.89 -9.97 -10.34
N LYS A 64 -11.77 -11.29 -10.38
CA LYS A 64 -12.84 -12.24 -10.09
C LYS A 64 -12.93 -12.38 -8.57
N THR A 65 -14.15 -12.27 -8.06
CA THR A 65 -14.42 -12.30 -6.62
C THR A 65 -15.00 -13.64 -6.16
N ASP A 66 -14.81 -14.69 -6.97
CA ASP A 66 -15.29 -16.06 -6.76
C ASP A 66 -14.83 -16.70 -5.44
N SER A 67 -13.72 -16.21 -4.89
CA SER A 67 -13.14 -16.65 -3.62
C SER A 67 -13.39 -15.68 -2.47
N TRP A 68 -14.12 -14.59 -2.70
CA TRP A 68 -14.36 -13.54 -1.72
C TRP A 68 -15.76 -13.66 -1.14
N ASN A 69 -15.88 -13.59 0.18
CA ASN A 69 -17.17 -13.56 0.86
C ASN A 69 -17.73 -12.13 0.84
N THR A 70 -18.19 -11.67 -0.33
CA THR A 70 -18.83 -10.35 -0.49
C THR A 70 -20.33 -10.42 -0.17
N SER A 71 -20.86 -9.35 0.42
CA SER A 71 -22.31 -9.18 0.63
C SER A 71 -22.69 -7.71 0.37
N PRO A 72 -23.52 -7.42 -0.66
CA PRO A 72 -24.07 -8.38 -1.64
C PRO A 72 -22.97 -9.03 -2.50
N TYR A 73 -23.30 -10.17 -3.11
CA TYR A 73 -22.36 -10.90 -3.96
C TYR A 73 -22.10 -10.11 -5.24
N VAL A 74 -20.82 -9.88 -5.52
CA VAL A 74 -20.29 -9.33 -6.77
C VAL A 74 -19.63 -10.48 -7.53
N ASN A 75 -19.68 -10.49 -8.86
CA ASN A 75 -18.96 -11.49 -9.67
C ASN A 75 -17.56 -10.97 -10.05
N ASP A 76 -17.56 -9.77 -10.61
CA ASP A 76 -16.40 -9.07 -11.15
C ASP A 76 -16.24 -7.72 -10.44
N ALA A 77 -15.01 -7.42 -10.04
CA ALA A 77 -14.68 -6.17 -9.40
C ALA A 77 -13.43 -5.53 -10.00
N VAL A 78 -13.34 -4.21 -9.89
CA VAL A 78 -12.14 -3.45 -10.18
C VAL A 78 -11.63 -2.90 -8.86
N LEU A 79 -10.40 -3.28 -8.50
CA LEU A 79 -9.65 -2.69 -7.41
C LEU A 79 -8.71 -1.64 -8.00
N THR A 80 -8.85 -0.40 -7.57
CA THR A 80 -7.97 0.71 -7.96
C THR A 80 -7.10 1.08 -6.78
N ALA A 81 -5.79 1.23 -7.00
CA ALA A 81 -4.83 1.63 -5.98
C ALA A 81 -4.15 2.95 -6.37
N SER A 82 -4.17 3.92 -5.46
CA SER A 82 -3.55 5.23 -5.61
C SER A 82 -2.60 5.49 -4.45
N LEU A 83 -1.34 5.82 -4.75
CA LEU A 83 -0.25 5.91 -3.79
C LEU A 83 0.50 7.23 -3.95
N SER A 84 0.58 7.99 -2.86
CA SER A 84 1.39 9.19 -2.74
C SER A 84 2.28 9.10 -1.52
N TYR A 85 3.58 9.36 -1.67
CA TYR A 85 4.45 9.52 -0.52
C TYR A 85 5.64 10.42 -0.80
N LYS A 86 6.15 11.07 0.25
CA LYS A 86 7.38 11.84 0.22
C LYS A 86 8.34 11.33 1.28
N TYR A 87 9.57 10.98 0.90
CA TYR A 87 10.62 10.64 1.87
C TYR A 87 10.99 11.84 2.74
N ILE A 88 11.42 11.60 3.98
CA ILE A 88 12.00 12.68 4.80
C ILE A 88 13.34 13.13 4.21
N GLU A 89 13.68 14.41 4.38
CA GLU A 89 14.89 15.00 3.80
C GLU A 89 16.18 14.47 4.45
N ASN A 90 16.12 14.12 5.74
CA ASN A 90 17.25 13.58 6.49
C ASN A 90 16.98 12.18 7.05
N LEU A 91 17.41 11.15 6.31
CA LEU A 91 17.26 9.75 6.70
C LEU A 91 18.25 9.26 7.79
N GLU A 92 19.16 10.12 8.27
CA GLU A 92 20.08 9.75 9.37
C GLU A 92 19.33 9.41 10.67
N ASN A 93 18.16 10.02 10.87
CA ASN A 93 17.31 9.83 12.05
C ASN A 93 16.02 9.07 11.73
N ILE A 94 16.01 8.18 10.71
CA ILE A 94 14.82 7.41 10.31
C ILE A 94 14.15 6.66 11.49
N GLU A 95 14.92 6.23 12.48
CA GLU A 95 14.42 5.54 13.68
C GLU A 95 13.63 6.46 14.62
N LYS A 96 13.81 7.78 14.47
CA LYS A 96 13.12 8.82 15.24
C LYS A 96 12.04 9.52 14.42
N ASP A 97 12.39 9.98 13.22
CA ASP A 97 11.56 10.86 12.38
C ASP A 97 10.67 10.07 11.42
N GLY A 98 10.98 8.78 11.23
CA GLY A 98 10.30 7.90 10.30
C GLY A 98 10.80 7.97 8.87
N LEU A 99 10.18 7.20 7.97
CA LEU A 99 10.60 7.14 6.57
C LEU A 99 9.97 8.24 5.71
N PHE A 100 8.72 8.57 5.98
CA PHE A 100 7.90 9.44 5.15
C PHE A 100 7.51 10.73 5.88
N SER A 101 7.65 11.87 5.20
CA SER A 101 7.07 13.15 5.63
C SER A 101 5.62 13.30 5.19
N HIS A 102 5.24 12.64 4.10
CA HIS A 102 3.86 12.51 3.61
C HIS A 102 3.64 11.07 3.14
N TYR A 103 2.47 10.51 3.43
CA TYR A 103 2.07 9.18 2.97
C TYR A 103 0.55 9.06 2.88
N GLN A 104 0.07 8.58 1.75
CA GLN A 104 -1.33 8.26 1.49
C GLN A 104 -1.42 7.11 0.49
N LEU A 105 -2.16 6.07 0.85
CA LEU A 105 -2.50 4.96 -0.01
C LEU A 105 -4.02 4.73 0.07
N GLU A 106 -4.71 4.82 -1.06
CA GLU A 106 -6.14 4.53 -1.18
C GLU A 106 -6.34 3.30 -2.04
N PHE A 107 -7.14 2.36 -1.53
CA PHE A 107 -7.72 1.28 -2.29
C PHE A 107 -9.21 1.55 -2.49
N LEU A 108 -9.68 1.40 -3.72
CA LEU A 108 -11.09 1.53 -4.08
C LEU A 108 -11.52 0.30 -4.84
N LEU A 109 -12.41 -0.48 -4.23
CA LEU A 109 -13.06 -1.62 -4.86
C LEU A 109 -14.42 -1.19 -5.41
N ARG A 110 -14.70 -1.53 -6.66
CA ARG A 110 -15.99 -1.31 -7.32
C ARG A 110 -16.45 -2.57 -8.03
N GLY A 111 -17.73 -2.87 -7.98
CA GLY A 111 -18.31 -3.97 -8.76
C GLY A 111 -19.83 -3.90 -8.81
N GLU A 112 -20.41 -4.59 -9.78
CA GLU A 112 -21.86 -4.72 -9.91
C GLU A 112 -22.34 -5.96 -9.13
N GLY A 113 -23.31 -5.74 -8.23
CA GLY A 113 -23.90 -6.80 -7.43
C GLY A 113 -24.96 -7.57 -8.20
N ASN A 114 -25.36 -8.72 -7.66
CA ASN A 114 -26.48 -9.52 -8.17
C ASN A 114 -27.84 -8.80 -8.17
N ASP A 115 -27.95 -7.65 -7.51
CA ASP A 115 -29.10 -6.75 -7.51
C ASP A 115 -29.07 -5.72 -8.67
N ASN A 116 -28.11 -5.85 -9.59
CA ASN A 116 -27.82 -4.92 -10.69
C ASN A 116 -27.52 -3.49 -10.20
N LYS A 117 -26.99 -3.35 -8.97
CA LYS A 117 -26.53 -2.07 -8.43
C LYS A 117 -25.01 -2.06 -8.34
N ASN A 118 -24.44 -0.87 -8.47
CA ASN A 118 -23.02 -0.65 -8.23
C ASN A 118 -22.75 -0.56 -6.73
N HIS A 119 -21.85 -1.41 -6.26
CA HIS A 119 -21.34 -1.41 -4.88
C HIS A 119 -19.89 -0.94 -4.87
N MET A 120 -19.50 -0.27 -3.79
CA MET A 120 -18.13 0.16 -3.63
C MET A 120 -17.67 0.05 -2.18
N PHE A 121 -16.39 -0.22 -2.02
CA PHE A 121 -15.72 -0.23 -0.73
C PHE A 121 -14.36 0.44 -0.87
N SER A 122 -13.88 1.08 0.20
CA SER A 122 -12.59 1.73 0.18
C SER A 122 -11.84 1.49 1.48
N TRP A 123 -10.53 1.34 1.33
CA TRP A 123 -9.57 1.38 2.42
C TRP A 123 -8.62 2.54 2.18
N HIS A 124 -8.21 3.21 3.25
CA HIS A 124 -7.12 4.18 3.21
C HIS A 124 -6.07 3.82 4.27
N LEU A 125 -4.81 4.01 3.90
CA LEU A 125 -3.64 4.00 4.75
C LEU A 125 -2.94 5.35 4.62
N ASP A 126 -3.01 6.18 5.64
CA ASP A 126 -2.43 7.51 5.65
C ASP A 126 -1.54 7.73 6.87
N ARG A 127 -0.65 8.72 6.74
CA ARG A 127 0.20 9.20 7.83
C ARG A 127 -0.40 10.44 8.44
N GLU A 128 -0.72 10.38 9.73
CA GLU A 128 -1.20 11.53 10.49
C GLU A 128 -0.56 11.55 11.88
N GLU A 129 -0.02 12.70 12.26
CA GLU A 129 0.60 12.89 13.57
C GLU A 129 -0.49 12.99 14.64
N CYS A 130 -0.23 12.50 15.85
CA CYS A 130 -1.19 12.55 16.95
C CYS A 130 -1.21 13.96 17.55
N ILE A 131 -1.99 14.88 16.97
CA ILE A 131 -2.00 16.32 17.32
C ILE A 131 -3.17 16.73 18.24
N GLU A 132 -3.74 15.79 19.01
CA GLU A 132 -4.99 15.86 19.78
C GLU A 132 -6.23 15.38 19.00
N GLY A 133 -6.76 14.24 19.41
CA GLY A 133 -8.00 13.67 18.90
C GLY A 133 -8.78 12.96 20.00
N THR A 134 -10.08 12.74 19.80
CA THR A 134 -10.95 12.03 20.76
C THR A 134 -10.66 10.53 20.87
N PHE A 135 -9.83 9.98 19.98
CA PHE A 135 -9.51 8.54 19.89
C PHE A 135 -8.01 8.34 19.66
N HIS A 136 -7.51 7.15 20.02
CA HIS A 136 -6.13 6.76 19.72
C HIS A 136 -5.85 6.78 18.22
N HIS A 137 -4.71 7.36 17.84
CA HIS A 137 -4.33 7.59 16.44
C HIS A 137 -2.91 7.06 16.17
N PRO A 138 -2.77 5.86 15.57
CA PRO A 138 -1.47 5.39 15.11
C PRO A 138 -0.94 6.31 14.01
N LEU A 139 0.38 6.53 13.98
CA LEU A 139 1.06 7.36 12.99
C LEU A 139 0.73 6.92 11.56
N TYR A 140 0.65 5.61 11.32
CA TYR A 140 0.12 5.02 10.09
C TYR A 140 -1.08 4.16 10.43
N HIS A 141 -2.22 4.43 9.81
CA HIS A 141 -3.46 3.75 10.17
C HIS A 141 -4.26 3.30 8.97
N PHE A 142 -4.62 2.02 8.98
CA PHE A 142 -5.48 1.42 7.98
C PHE A 142 -6.94 1.52 8.44
N HIS A 143 -7.78 2.15 7.63
CA HIS A 143 -9.19 2.37 7.98
C HIS A 143 -10.11 2.04 6.82
N SER A 144 -11.25 1.44 7.16
CA SER A 144 -12.30 1.13 6.20
C SER A 144 -13.34 2.23 6.16
N GLY A 145 -13.83 2.56 4.95
CA GLY A 145 -14.80 3.61 4.73
C GLY A 145 -14.21 4.82 4.02
N GLY A 146 -14.95 5.93 3.95
CA GLY A 146 -14.52 7.13 3.25
C GLY A 146 -15.66 8.06 2.85
N HIS A 147 -15.32 9.20 2.26
CA HIS A 147 -16.28 10.23 1.85
C HIS A 147 -17.37 9.75 0.86
N LYS A 148 -17.12 8.63 0.16
CA LYS A 148 -17.96 8.10 -0.93
C LYS A 148 -19.20 7.31 -0.46
N ILE A 149 -19.32 6.99 0.83
CA ILE A 149 -20.52 6.34 1.44
C ILE A 149 -21.39 7.32 2.24
N LYS A 150 -21.02 8.60 2.28
CA LYS A 150 -21.71 9.66 3.02
C LYS A 150 -23.16 9.86 2.55
N ASP A 151 -23.38 9.65 1.25
CA ASP A 151 -24.60 10.02 0.52
C ASP A 151 -25.43 8.80 0.02
N CYS A 152 -25.15 7.58 0.52
CA CYS A 152 -25.92 6.38 0.16
C CYS A 152 -27.21 6.27 1.01
N ASP A 153 -28.24 5.58 0.47
CA ASP A 153 -29.50 5.29 1.17
C ASP A 153 -29.32 4.13 2.17
N LYS A 154 -29.55 4.39 3.46
CA LYS A 154 -28.92 3.69 4.62
C LYS A 154 -29.81 2.61 5.25
N GLY A 155 -30.82 2.13 4.53
CA GLY A 155 -32.02 1.49 5.07
C GLY A 155 -31.86 0.43 6.16
N ASP A 156 -30.76 -0.34 6.19
CA ASP A 156 -30.57 -1.42 7.19
C ASP A 156 -29.14 -1.51 7.77
N LEU A 157 -28.35 -0.42 7.76
CA LEU A 157 -26.94 -0.48 8.17
C LEU A 157 -26.64 0.35 9.43
N ILE A 158 -26.26 -0.33 10.52
CA ILE A 158 -25.34 0.23 11.53
C ILE A 158 -23.93 -0.23 11.14
N ILE A 159 -23.26 0.55 10.31
CA ILE A 159 -21.82 0.43 10.07
C ILE A 159 -21.14 1.30 11.11
N ILE A 160 -20.61 0.69 12.17
CA ILE A 160 -19.61 1.33 13.03
C ILE A 160 -18.28 1.29 12.27
N GLY A 161 -17.61 2.44 12.13
CA GLY A 161 -16.28 2.48 11.52
C GLY A 161 -15.37 1.50 12.24
N SER A 162 -14.70 0.61 11.50
CA SER A 162 -13.73 -0.31 12.12
C SER A 162 -12.69 0.53 12.87
N PRO A 163 -12.22 0.11 14.05
CA PRO A 163 -11.11 0.81 14.69
C PRO A 163 -9.95 0.94 13.69
N ARG A 164 -9.30 2.09 13.69
CA ARG A 164 -8.09 2.33 12.91
C ARG A 164 -7.04 1.31 13.33
N LEU A 165 -6.60 0.47 12.39
CA LEU A 165 -5.60 -0.56 12.68
C LEU A 165 -4.21 -0.01 12.38
N ALA A 166 -3.32 -0.09 13.37
CA ALA A 166 -1.90 0.17 13.13
C ALA A 166 -1.40 -0.77 12.03
N HIS A 167 -0.85 -0.20 10.96
CA HIS A 167 -0.33 -0.97 9.84
C HIS A 167 0.91 -0.26 9.30
N PRO A 168 2.01 -0.98 8.99
CA PRO A 168 3.17 -0.36 8.40
C PRO A 168 2.83 0.28 7.04
N PRO A 169 3.49 1.38 6.64
CA PRO A 169 3.33 1.92 5.30
C PRO A 169 3.84 0.92 4.25
N MET A 170 3.36 1.07 3.03
CA MET A 170 3.78 0.30 1.86
C MET A 170 4.23 1.23 0.73
N ASP A 171 5.41 0.98 0.17
CA ASP A 171 5.78 1.61 -1.11
C ASP A 171 5.18 0.84 -2.29
N VAL A 172 5.47 1.27 -3.52
CA VAL A 172 4.88 0.68 -4.74
C VAL A 172 5.04 -0.83 -4.82
N PHE A 173 6.17 -1.38 -4.37
CA PHE A 173 6.46 -2.81 -4.44
C PHE A 173 5.64 -3.58 -3.41
N LEU A 174 5.63 -3.10 -2.16
CA LEU A 174 4.84 -3.71 -1.09
C LEU A 174 3.33 -3.60 -1.35
N MET A 175 2.87 -2.50 -1.95
CA MET A 175 1.48 -2.32 -2.36
C MET A 175 1.06 -3.37 -3.38
N ILE A 176 1.86 -3.58 -4.44
CA ILE A 176 1.55 -4.60 -5.46
C ILE A 176 1.60 -6.01 -4.84
N HIS A 177 2.60 -6.28 -4.00
CA HIS A 177 2.71 -7.56 -3.30
C HIS A 177 1.51 -7.82 -2.40
N PHE A 178 1.07 -6.82 -1.64
CA PHE A 178 -0.14 -6.87 -0.81
C PHE A 178 -1.37 -7.20 -1.66
N ILE A 179 -1.52 -6.56 -2.82
CA ILE A 179 -2.66 -6.82 -3.70
C ILE A 179 -2.66 -8.27 -4.19
N ILE A 180 -1.51 -8.78 -4.65
CA ILE A 180 -1.39 -10.15 -5.15
C ILE A 180 -1.74 -11.16 -4.05
N GLU A 181 -1.12 -11.02 -2.87
CA GLU A 181 -1.34 -11.95 -1.74
C GLU A 181 -2.80 -11.97 -1.23
N ASN A 182 -3.50 -10.83 -1.29
CA ASN A 182 -4.83 -10.72 -0.69
C ASN A 182 -5.98 -10.88 -1.68
N PHE A 183 -5.77 -10.57 -2.97
CA PHE A 183 -6.86 -10.52 -3.95
C PHE A 183 -6.72 -11.53 -5.09
N PHE A 184 -5.54 -12.10 -5.32
CA PHE A 184 -5.32 -13.10 -6.37
C PHE A 184 -5.36 -14.50 -5.79
N ASN A 185 -6.43 -15.26 -6.09
CA ASN A 185 -6.53 -16.65 -5.67
C ASN A 185 -5.83 -17.60 -6.66
N LYS A 186 -5.18 -18.66 -6.16
CA LYS A 186 -4.43 -19.64 -6.97
C LYS A 186 -5.28 -20.39 -7.99
N LYS A 187 -6.60 -20.50 -7.79
CA LYS A 187 -7.49 -21.25 -8.68
C LYS A 187 -7.74 -20.49 -9.99
N THR A 188 -7.93 -19.18 -9.90
CA THR A 188 -8.29 -18.32 -11.02
C THR A 188 -7.06 -17.60 -11.60
N TYR A 189 -6.06 -17.34 -10.77
CA TYR A 189 -4.86 -16.58 -11.13
C TYR A 189 -3.58 -17.38 -10.94
N SER A 190 -3.58 -18.68 -11.28
CA SER A 190 -2.43 -19.57 -11.04
C SER A 190 -1.13 -19.05 -11.64
N GLU A 191 -1.18 -18.48 -12.85
CA GLU A 191 -0.01 -17.90 -13.52
C GLU A 191 0.48 -16.65 -12.79
N GLN A 192 -0.39 -15.69 -12.50
CA GLN A 192 -0.02 -14.45 -11.83
C GLN A 192 0.51 -14.72 -10.42
N VAL A 193 -0.11 -15.62 -9.66
CA VAL A 193 0.33 -15.99 -8.30
C VAL A 193 1.69 -16.70 -8.32
N SER A 194 2.08 -17.33 -9.43
CA SER A 194 3.40 -17.95 -9.57
C SER A 194 4.55 -16.93 -9.58
N ILE A 195 4.27 -15.62 -9.69
CA ILE A 195 5.28 -14.57 -9.53
C ILE A 195 5.89 -14.57 -8.12
N LEU A 196 5.12 -15.00 -7.10
CA LEU A 196 5.57 -15.05 -5.70
C LEU A 196 6.70 -16.06 -5.47
N GLU A 197 6.82 -17.04 -6.36
CA GLU A 197 7.86 -18.08 -6.34
C GLU A 197 9.10 -17.67 -7.16
N ASN A 198 9.07 -16.50 -7.81
CA ASN A 198 10.18 -16.00 -8.61
C ASN A 198 11.28 -15.37 -7.74
N GLU A 199 12.53 -15.83 -7.87
CA GLU A 199 13.66 -15.31 -7.09
C GLU A 199 13.90 -13.80 -7.30
N GLU A 200 13.78 -13.30 -8.53
CA GLU A 200 13.97 -11.87 -8.82
C GLU A 200 12.85 -11.03 -8.21
N TYR A 201 11.60 -11.53 -8.23
CA TYR A 201 10.48 -10.89 -7.54
C TYR A 201 10.72 -10.85 -6.03
N GLN A 202 11.12 -11.97 -5.42
CA GLN A 202 11.41 -12.06 -3.99
C GLN A 202 12.51 -11.07 -3.58
N MET A 203 13.57 -10.94 -4.39
CA MET A 203 14.62 -9.93 -4.15
C MET A 203 14.09 -8.50 -4.15
N ILE A 204 13.21 -8.14 -5.11
CA ILE A 204 12.56 -6.82 -5.16
C ILE A 204 11.76 -6.57 -3.88
N ILE A 205 11.00 -7.56 -3.42
CA ILE A 205 10.22 -7.47 -2.18
C ILE A 205 11.14 -7.35 -0.96
N GLU A 206 12.21 -8.12 -0.87
CA GLU A 206 13.20 -7.99 0.21
C GLU A 206 13.82 -6.59 0.25
N HIS A 207 14.16 -6.00 -0.89
CA HIS A 207 14.66 -4.61 -0.95
C HIS A 207 13.63 -3.62 -0.41
N ALA A 208 12.35 -3.83 -0.70
CA ALA A 208 11.27 -2.99 -0.21
C ALA A 208 11.02 -3.18 1.29
N GLN A 209 11.06 -4.41 1.79
CA GLN A 209 10.96 -4.73 3.22
C GLN A 209 12.10 -4.07 4.01
N LYS A 210 13.35 -4.23 3.57
CA LYS A 210 14.54 -3.59 4.19
C LYS A 210 14.46 -2.07 4.22
N ARG A 211 13.81 -1.48 3.21
CA ARG A 211 13.66 -0.04 3.08
C ARG A 211 12.51 0.52 3.93
N VAL A 212 11.38 -0.19 4.00
CA VAL A 212 10.12 0.33 4.56
C VAL A 212 9.73 -0.35 5.87
N LEU A 213 9.71 -1.68 5.90
CA LEU A 213 9.23 -2.46 7.03
C LEU A 213 10.28 -2.56 8.15
N ASP A 214 11.55 -2.76 7.81
CA ASP A 214 12.61 -2.91 8.82
C ASP A 214 12.71 -1.67 9.72
N PRO A 215 12.72 -0.42 9.23
CA PRO A 215 12.72 0.75 10.09
C PRO A 215 11.46 0.86 10.97
N TYR A 216 10.29 0.52 10.43
CA TYR A 216 9.01 0.55 11.15
C TYR A 216 8.99 -0.46 12.31
N TYR A 217 9.31 -1.72 12.03
CA TYR A 217 9.29 -2.77 13.06
C TYR A 217 10.44 -2.66 14.05
N SER A 218 11.62 -2.22 13.60
CA SER A 218 12.76 -1.97 14.50
C SER A 218 12.43 -0.91 15.55
N ALA A 219 11.65 0.11 15.20
CA ALA A 219 11.19 1.14 16.14
C ALA A 219 10.25 0.58 17.23
N ILE A 220 9.46 -0.44 16.92
CA ILE A 220 8.59 -1.12 17.88
C ILE A 220 9.41 -2.06 18.78
N VAL A 221 10.30 -2.86 18.20
CA VAL A 221 11.10 -3.86 18.92
C VAL A 221 12.15 -3.21 19.83
N ASN A 222 12.81 -2.15 19.35
CA ASN A 222 13.88 -1.45 20.09
C ASN A 222 13.34 -0.27 20.91
N ASN A 223 12.23 -0.47 21.64
CA ASN A 223 11.48 0.55 22.40
C ASN A 223 12.26 1.26 23.54
N GLN A 224 13.56 1.02 23.68
CA GLN A 224 14.40 1.69 24.69
C GLN A 224 14.95 3.05 24.21
N SER A 225 14.72 3.40 22.92
CA SER A 225 15.29 4.59 22.25
C SER A 225 14.23 5.52 21.63
N SER A 226 12.96 5.22 21.81
CA SER A 226 11.79 5.70 21.05
C SER A 226 11.31 7.10 21.48
N VAL A 227 12.16 8.12 21.33
CA VAL A 227 11.74 9.53 21.39
C VAL A 227 11.49 10.00 19.96
N GLY A 228 10.28 10.50 19.63
CA GLY A 228 9.95 11.04 18.30
C GLY A 228 8.71 10.42 17.67
N LEU A 229 8.59 10.54 16.34
CA LEU A 229 7.45 10.03 15.57
C LEU A 229 7.42 8.50 15.52
N TYR A 230 8.57 7.85 15.33
CA TYR A 230 8.71 6.38 15.35
C TYR A 230 8.88 5.85 16.78
N SER A 231 8.06 6.33 17.72
CA SER A 231 7.96 5.70 19.03
C SER A 231 7.02 4.48 18.96
N ALA A 232 7.25 3.45 19.78
CA ALA A 232 6.42 2.25 19.74
C ALA A 232 4.93 2.57 20.01
N HIS A 233 4.66 3.53 20.92
CA HIS A 233 3.30 4.01 21.20
C HIS A 233 2.68 4.77 20.01
N ASN A 234 3.45 5.60 19.31
CA ASN A 234 2.94 6.30 18.12
C ASN A 234 2.67 5.34 16.96
N LEU A 235 3.48 4.30 16.79
CA LEU A 235 3.28 3.29 15.73
C LEU A 235 2.18 2.28 16.10
N CYS A 236 2.10 1.88 17.36
CA CYS A 236 1.13 0.94 17.89
C CYS A 236 0.61 1.44 19.26
N PRO A 237 -0.49 2.20 19.31
CA PRO A 237 -1.01 2.81 20.54
C PRO A 237 -1.40 1.82 21.65
N LEU A 238 -1.52 0.52 21.30
CA LEU A 238 -1.79 -0.55 22.26
C LEU A 238 -0.52 -1.11 22.93
N TYR A 239 0.66 -0.69 22.47
CA TYR A 239 1.95 -1.14 22.97
C TYR A 239 2.56 -0.08 23.91
N TYR A 240 2.89 -0.50 25.14
CA TYR A 240 3.45 0.33 26.21
C TYR A 240 4.83 -0.18 26.61
#